data_AF-A0A497QGP7-F1
#
_entry.id   AF-A0A497QGP7-F1
#
_cell.length_a   1.000
_cell.length_b   1.000
_cell.length_c   1.000
_cell.angle_alpha   90.00
_cell.angle_beta   90.00
_cell.angle_gamma   90.00
#
_symmetry.space_group_name_H-M   'P 1'
#
loop_
_entity.id
_entity.type
_entity.pdbx_description
1 polymer ?
#
loop_
_entity_poly.entity_id
_entity_poly.type
_entity_poly.pdbx_seq_one_letter_code
_entity_poly.pdbx_strand_id
1 'polypeptide(L)'
;MIKYYLGKKKEVNQKMKRKPIEILADVINSLNGLQMNQQYSINELKSRSNIHWETALNYLQLIQFVQDYAPKIELDPETKNFKIYTYSHIMKSFLFEEQMILILFLKKAFSNEKRINERELWNTLPQDKMQSIINSQYIETIERNGKKFFILTRKGKFKAQSILAKINRSMAYSIDNYGKKLIKTSENFVLKPFRQDMALKELRLIKSNKTTEAFKKFPSSYDLFNLKDTESNETNDYEVKIQKSMLRTAVPRTISSANSA
;
A
#
# COMPACT_ATOMS: atom_id res chain seq x y z
N MET A 1 -16.39 62.89 42.32
CA MET A 1 -15.04 62.34 42.12
C MET A 1 -15.18 61.00 41.39
N ILE A 2 -14.97 60.96 40.08
CA ILE A 2 -15.24 59.79 39.21
C ILE A 2 -13.92 59.00 39.06
N LYS A 3 -13.88 57.76 39.53
CA LYS A 3 -12.73 56.86 39.37
C LYS A 3 -12.85 56.12 38.03
N TYR A 4 -11.96 56.43 37.09
CA TYR A 4 -11.82 55.67 35.85
C TYR A 4 -11.07 54.36 36.12
N TYR A 5 -11.74 53.23 35.91
CA TYR A 5 -11.09 51.92 35.87
C TYR A 5 -10.40 51.76 34.51
N LEU A 6 -9.07 51.94 34.49
CA LEU A 6 -8.21 51.54 33.38
C LEU A 6 -8.14 50.01 33.35
N GLY A 7 -9.01 49.40 32.54
CA GLY A 7 -8.94 47.97 32.23
C GLY A 7 -7.61 47.65 31.57
N LYS A 8 -6.78 46.83 32.23
CA LYS A 8 -5.58 46.24 31.63
C LYS A 8 -6.02 45.41 30.43
N LYS A 9 -5.74 45.88 29.21
CA LYS A 9 -5.81 45.05 28.00
C LYS A 9 -4.91 43.85 28.22
N LYS A 10 -5.51 42.67 28.40
CA LYS A 10 -4.80 41.38 28.29
C LYS A 10 -4.27 41.33 26.86
N GLU A 11 -2.97 41.49 26.69
CA GLU A 11 -2.32 41.11 25.45
C GLU A 11 -2.57 39.62 25.26
N VAL A 12 -3.52 39.30 24.38
CA VAL A 12 -3.74 37.94 23.91
C VAL A 12 -2.49 37.62 23.09
N ASN A 13 -1.52 37.00 23.76
CA ASN A 13 -0.31 36.48 23.13
C ASN A 13 -0.79 35.42 22.12
N GLN A 14 -1.02 35.85 20.89
CA GLN A 14 -1.59 35.05 19.82
C GLN A 14 -0.52 34.02 19.46
N LYS A 15 -0.56 32.88 20.16
CA LYS A 15 0.37 31.76 19.99
C LYS A 15 0.35 31.43 18.51
N MET A 16 1.41 31.81 17.79
CA MET A 16 1.49 31.59 16.35
C MET A 16 1.26 30.11 16.11
N LYS A 17 0.18 29.78 15.40
CA LYS A 17 -0.14 28.39 15.08
C LYS A 17 1.00 27.88 14.21
N ARG A 18 1.73 26.89 14.72
CA ARG A 18 2.83 26.25 14.01
C ARG A 18 2.34 25.72 12.67
N LYS A 19 3.13 25.87 11.62
CA LYS A 19 2.77 25.35 10.29
C LYS A 19 2.88 23.82 10.30
N PRO A 20 2.06 23.09 9.54
CA PRO A 20 2.13 21.62 9.48
C PRO A 20 3.53 21.09 9.15
N ILE A 21 4.25 21.78 8.26
CA ILE A 21 5.62 21.40 7.90
C ILE A 21 6.62 21.53 9.07
N GLU A 22 6.41 22.49 9.97
CA GLU A 22 7.26 22.67 11.16
C GLU A 22 7.03 21.52 12.16
N ILE A 23 5.78 21.10 12.31
CA ILE A 23 5.43 19.96 13.18
C ILE A 23 6.01 18.66 12.60
N LEU A 24 5.92 18.47 11.28
CA LEU A 24 6.52 17.32 10.60
C LEU A 24 8.05 17.31 10.77
N ALA A 25 8.71 18.46 10.63
CA ALA A 25 10.16 18.58 10.79
C ALA A 25 10.61 18.19 12.20
N ASP A 26 9.90 18.65 13.24
CA ASP A 26 10.18 18.28 14.63
C ASP A 26 10.05 16.77 14.89
N VAL A 27 9.01 16.14 14.33
CA VAL A 27 8.81 14.69 14.42
C VAL A 27 9.98 13.96 13.75
N ILE A 28 10.36 14.36 12.53
CA ILE A 28 11.49 13.76 11.79
C ILE A 28 12.80 13.94 12.56
N ASN A 29 13.07 15.13 13.08
CA ASN A 29 14.28 15.40 13.88
C ASN A 29 14.32 14.53 15.14
N SER A 30 13.17 14.35 15.81
CA SER A 30 13.06 13.48 16.98
C SER A 30 13.32 12.01 16.64
N LEU A 31 12.86 11.54 15.47
CA LEU A 31 13.12 10.19 14.97
C LEU A 31 14.58 9.97 14.61
N ASN A 32 15.25 10.95 13.99
CA ASN A 32 16.67 10.87 13.64
C ASN A 32 17.59 10.73 14.87
N GLY A 33 17.13 11.15 16.05
CA GLY A 33 17.83 10.96 17.32
C GLY A 33 17.60 9.61 18.01
N LEU A 34 16.86 8.70 17.38
CA LEU A 34 16.59 7.34 17.88
C LEU A 34 17.60 6.33 17.31
N GLN A 35 17.89 5.27 18.07
CA GLN A 35 18.74 4.19 17.60
C GLN A 35 17.96 3.27 16.65
N MET A 36 18.61 2.85 15.57
CA MET A 36 18.02 1.92 14.61
C MET A 36 17.71 0.56 15.27
N ASN A 37 16.67 -0.11 14.79
CA ASN A 37 16.25 -1.46 15.24
C ASN A 37 15.80 -1.56 16.70
N GLN A 38 15.44 -0.43 17.33
CA GLN A 38 14.80 -0.41 18.65
C GLN A 38 13.31 -0.11 18.56
N GLN A 39 12.56 -0.58 19.55
CA GLN A 39 11.14 -0.31 19.69
C GLN A 39 10.94 0.91 20.61
N TYR A 40 10.11 1.85 20.19
CA TYR A 40 9.78 3.06 20.94
C TYR A 40 8.27 3.23 21.05
N SER A 41 7.83 3.83 22.15
CA SER A 41 6.46 4.27 22.37
C SER A 41 6.24 5.71 21.87
N ILE A 42 4.98 6.06 21.59
CA ILE A 42 4.60 7.42 21.20
C ILE A 42 4.92 8.43 22.32
N ASN A 43 4.86 8.00 23.59
CA ASN A 43 5.17 8.85 24.74
C ASN A 43 6.65 9.24 24.79
N GLU A 44 7.56 8.35 24.39
CA GLU A 44 8.98 8.66 24.25
C GLU A 44 9.25 9.63 23.10
N LEU A 45 8.44 9.60 22.04
CA LEU A 45 8.53 10.60 20.98
C LEU A 45 7.99 11.97 21.44
N LYS A 46 6.91 11.99 22.21
CA LYS A 46 6.35 13.21 22.82
C LYS A 46 7.38 13.92 23.69
N SER A 47 8.10 13.19 24.54
CA SER A 47 9.08 13.79 25.46
C SER A 47 10.26 14.44 24.72
N ARG A 48 10.61 13.94 23.52
CA ARG A 48 11.68 14.48 22.67
C ARG A 48 11.24 15.65 21.79
N SER A 49 10.01 15.60 21.26
CA SER A 49 9.52 16.56 20.27
C SER A 49 8.79 17.77 20.87
N ASN A 50 8.41 17.73 22.15
CA ASN A 50 7.51 18.71 22.77
C ASN A 50 6.18 18.88 22.01
N ILE A 51 5.73 17.81 21.33
CA ILE A 51 4.48 17.73 20.58
C ILE A 51 3.49 16.85 21.37
N HIS A 52 2.20 17.20 21.34
CA HIS A 52 1.16 16.37 21.95
C HIS A 52 1.15 14.96 21.31
N TRP A 53 0.99 13.92 22.14
CA TRP A 53 1.12 12.52 21.70
C TRP A 53 0.23 12.16 20.50
N GLU A 54 -1.00 12.68 20.48
CA GLU A 54 -1.95 12.46 19.38
C GLU A 54 -1.49 13.13 18.08
N THR A 55 -0.93 14.34 18.19
CA THR A 55 -0.32 15.01 17.03
C THR A 55 0.90 14.24 16.55
N ALA A 56 1.79 13.82 17.45
CA ALA A 56 2.95 13.00 17.08
C ALA A 56 2.52 11.71 16.37
N LEU A 57 1.49 11.03 16.86
CA LEU A 57 0.91 9.84 16.24
C LEU A 57 0.40 10.13 14.82
N ASN A 58 -0.41 11.17 14.63
CA ASN A 58 -0.96 11.51 13.31
C ASN A 58 0.14 11.83 12.29
N TYR A 59 1.21 12.51 12.70
CA TYR A 59 2.35 12.80 11.80
C TYR A 59 3.22 11.57 11.53
N LEU A 60 3.37 10.65 12.49
CA LEU A 60 4.00 9.35 12.23
C LEU A 60 3.22 8.53 11.19
N GLN A 61 1.89 8.49 11.35
CA GLN A 61 1.01 7.81 10.39
C GLN A 61 1.10 8.45 9.00
N LEU A 62 1.18 9.79 8.93
CA LEU A 62 1.39 10.50 7.67
C LEU A 62 2.74 10.15 7.03
N ILE A 63 3.82 10.10 7.81
CA ILE A 63 5.15 9.70 7.32
C ILE A 63 5.08 8.30 6.72
N GLN A 64 4.50 7.35 7.44
CA GLN A 64 4.37 5.96 6.99
C GLN A 64 3.50 5.87 5.72
N PHE A 65 2.37 6.58 5.69
CA PHE A 65 1.50 6.65 4.51
C PHE A 65 2.25 7.19 3.28
N VAL A 66 3.02 8.27 3.43
CA VAL A 66 3.83 8.82 2.33
C VAL A 66 4.90 7.83 1.89
N GLN A 67 5.58 7.15 2.81
CA GLN A 67 6.59 6.13 2.49
C GLN A 67 5.98 4.94 1.71
N ASP A 68 4.77 4.52 2.08
CA ASP A 68 4.10 3.38 1.45
C ASP A 68 3.58 3.71 0.05
N TYR A 69 2.96 4.89 -0.11
CA TYR A 69 2.13 5.18 -1.28
C TYR A 69 2.71 6.22 -2.23
N ALA A 70 3.63 7.09 -1.78
CA ALA A 70 4.21 8.13 -2.64
C ALA A 70 5.48 7.64 -3.36
N PRO A 71 5.71 8.06 -4.61
CA PRO A 71 6.99 7.87 -5.25
C PRO A 71 8.06 8.76 -4.61
N LYS A 72 9.34 8.39 -4.76
CA LYS A 72 10.44 9.25 -4.37
C LYS A 72 10.60 10.38 -5.39
N ILE A 73 10.48 11.62 -4.93
CA ILE A 73 10.64 12.83 -5.73
C ILE A 73 11.88 13.62 -5.32
N GLU A 74 12.53 14.28 -6.26
CA GLU A 74 13.50 15.33 -6.03
C GLU A 74 12.99 16.60 -6.69
N LEU A 75 13.10 17.73 -5.99
CA LEU A 75 12.74 19.04 -6.49
C LEU A 75 14.03 19.84 -6.74
N ASP A 76 14.17 20.36 -7.95
CA ASP A 76 15.19 21.34 -8.27
C ASP A 76 14.71 22.73 -7.79
N PRO A 77 15.39 23.36 -6.82
CA PRO A 77 14.95 24.62 -6.24
C PRO A 77 15.06 25.81 -7.20
N GLU A 78 15.96 25.75 -8.18
CA GLU A 78 16.19 26.84 -9.13
C GLU A 78 15.16 26.79 -10.25
N THR A 79 15.02 25.62 -10.87
CA THR A 79 14.12 25.46 -12.02
C THR A 79 12.67 25.17 -11.61
N LYS A 80 12.44 24.84 -10.34
CA LYS A 80 11.14 24.35 -9.80
C LYS A 80 10.63 23.10 -10.50
N ASN A 81 11.49 22.40 -11.24
CA ASN A 81 11.19 21.11 -11.84
C ASN A 81 11.34 19.98 -10.82
N PHE A 82 10.67 18.86 -11.04
CA PHE A 82 10.81 17.68 -10.19
C PHE A 82 11.14 16.43 -11.01
N LYS A 83 11.88 15.51 -10.40
CA LYS A 83 12.22 14.19 -10.94
C LYS A 83 11.66 13.10 -10.04
N ILE A 84 11.10 12.04 -10.65
CA ILE A 84 10.66 10.84 -9.94
C ILE A 84 11.75 9.77 -10.09
N TYR A 85 12.31 9.31 -8.97
CA TYR A 85 13.40 8.33 -8.96
C TYR A 85 12.91 6.88 -8.85
N THR A 86 11.83 6.67 -8.10
CA THR A 86 11.37 5.31 -7.77
C THR A 86 9.87 5.32 -7.58
N TYR A 87 9.21 4.30 -8.10
CA TYR A 87 7.80 4.03 -7.80
C TYR A 87 7.60 3.75 -6.31
N SER A 88 6.40 4.01 -5.82
CA SER A 88 6.03 3.85 -4.41
C SER A 88 6.21 2.41 -3.91
N HIS A 89 6.31 2.23 -2.59
CA HIS A 89 6.51 0.90 -2.01
C HIS A 89 5.33 -0.04 -2.33
N ILE A 90 4.10 0.47 -2.33
CA ILE A 90 2.91 -0.29 -2.72
C ILE A 90 3.02 -0.88 -4.13
N MET A 91 3.68 -0.19 -5.07
CA MET A 91 3.89 -0.71 -6.43
C MET A 91 4.74 -1.98 -6.43
N LYS A 92 5.72 -2.08 -5.52
CA LYS A 92 6.59 -3.26 -5.37
C LYS A 92 5.85 -4.49 -4.86
N SER A 93 4.69 -4.32 -4.24
CA SER A 93 3.86 -5.43 -3.73
C SER A 93 3.08 -6.17 -4.83
N PHE A 94 2.96 -5.57 -6.02
CA PHE A 94 2.27 -6.18 -7.16
C PHE A 94 3.19 -7.13 -7.93
N LEU A 95 2.59 -8.11 -8.60
CA LEU A 95 3.33 -8.96 -9.52
C LEU A 95 3.92 -8.12 -10.66
N PHE A 96 5.02 -8.59 -11.23
CA PHE A 96 5.70 -7.93 -12.36
C PHE A 96 4.72 -7.58 -13.50
N GLU A 97 3.84 -8.51 -13.86
CA GLU A 97 2.82 -8.30 -14.89
C GLU A 97 1.85 -7.17 -14.54
N GLU A 98 1.42 -7.12 -13.28
CA GLU A 98 0.49 -6.10 -12.78
C GLU A 98 1.14 -4.73 -12.76
N GLN A 99 2.42 -4.64 -12.38
CA GLN A 99 3.21 -3.41 -12.45
C GLN A 99 3.31 -2.91 -13.89
N MET A 100 3.61 -3.80 -14.85
CA MET A 100 3.67 -3.47 -16.28
C MET A 100 2.34 -2.95 -16.82
N ILE A 101 1.26 -3.66 -16.54
CA ILE A 101 -0.09 -3.28 -16.96
C ILE A 101 -0.44 -1.90 -16.41
N LEU A 102 -0.11 -1.65 -15.13
CA LEU A 102 -0.36 -0.38 -14.49
C LEU A 102 0.49 0.76 -15.08
N ILE A 103 1.78 0.52 -15.36
CA ILE A 103 2.66 1.51 -16.00
C ILE A 103 2.11 1.91 -17.38
N LEU A 104 1.76 0.93 -18.22
CA LEU A 104 1.16 1.21 -19.52
C LEU A 104 -0.18 1.95 -19.40
N PHE A 105 -0.95 1.65 -18.36
CA PHE A 105 -2.22 2.31 -18.12
C PHE A 105 -2.04 3.78 -17.73
N LEU A 106 -1.11 4.07 -16.81
CA LEU A 106 -0.77 5.42 -16.39
C LEU A 106 -0.18 6.25 -17.53
N LYS A 107 0.61 5.61 -18.41
CA LYS A 107 1.13 6.22 -19.65
C LYS A 107 0.09 6.34 -20.77
N LYS A 108 -1.16 5.91 -20.55
CA LYS A 108 -2.28 5.95 -21.51
C LYS A 108 -1.99 5.20 -22.82
N ALA A 109 -1.30 4.06 -22.73
CA ALA A 109 -0.93 3.22 -23.87
C ALA A 109 -2.13 2.45 -24.46
N PHE A 110 -3.14 3.17 -24.93
CA PHE A 110 -4.46 2.62 -25.25
C PHE A 110 -4.73 2.44 -26.74
N SER A 111 -3.87 2.99 -27.59
CA SER A 111 -3.96 2.99 -29.04
C SER A 111 -2.56 2.97 -29.66
N ASN A 112 -2.48 2.67 -30.95
CA ASN A 112 -1.22 2.63 -31.70
C ASN A 112 -0.47 3.98 -31.66
N GLU A 113 -1.18 5.11 -31.63
CA GLU A 113 -0.57 6.45 -31.50
C GLU A 113 0.11 6.68 -30.15
N LYS A 114 -0.41 6.05 -29.09
CA LYS A 114 0.10 6.17 -27.71
C LYS A 114 0.90 4.95 -27.27
N ARG A 115 1.37 4.14 -28.22
CA ARG A 115 2.17 2.95 -27.93
C ARG A 115 3.47 3.32 -27.23
N ILE A 116 3.89 2.48 -26.28
CA ILE A 116 5.12 2.73 -25.49
C ILE A 116 6.23 1.83 -26.01
N ASN A 117 7.41 2.41 -26.21
CA ASN A 117 8.56 1.65 -26.65
C ASN A 117 9.02 0.69 -25.54
N GLU A 118 9.37 -0.54 -25.91
CA GLU A 118 9.90 -1.53 -24.97
C GLU A 118 11.10 -1.00 -24.15
N ARG A 119 11.98 -0.21 -24.77
CA ARG A 119 13.13 0.41 -24.09
C ARG A 119 12.77 1.41 -23.01
N GLU A 120 11.63 2.10 -23.13
CA GLU A 120 11.16 3.01 -22.08
C GLU A 120 10.72 2.27 -20.82
N LEU A 121 10.40 0.98 -20.96
CA LEU A 121 9.96 0.12 -19.86
C LEU A 121 11.15 -0.59 -19.20
N TRP A 122 12.23 -0.86 -19.94
CA TRP A 122 13.44 -1.52 -19.43
C TRP A 122 14.13 -0.76 -18.30
N ASN A 123 14.04 0.57 -18.26
CA ASN A 123 14.55 1.36 -17.14
C ASN A 123 13.81 1.07 -15.83
N THR A 124 12.67 0.36 -15.90
CA THR A 124 11.79 0.13 -14.77
C THR A 124 11.78 -1.32 -14.31
N LEU A 125 12.09 -2.30 -15.19
CA LEU A 125 11.66 -3.69 -14.99
C LEU A 125 12.59 -4.75 -15.62
N PRO A 126 12.80 -5.92 -14.96
CA PRO A 126 13.62 -7.05 -15.46
C PRO A 126 13.20 -7.66 -16.82
N GLN A 127 14.18 -8.11 -17.61
CA GLN A 127 14.00 -8.64 -18.98
C GLN A 127 13.41 -10.05 -19.08
N ASP A 128 13.74 -10.90 -18.13
CA ASP A 128 13.40 -12.32 -18.06
C ASP A 128 11.88 -12.59 -17.97
N LYS A 129 11.09 -11.60 -17.56
CA LYS A 129 9.65 -11.76 -17.30
C LYS A 129 8.73 -11.27 -18.42
N MET A 130 9.27 -10.68 -19.49
CA MET A 130 8.44 -10.06 -20.55
C MET A 130 7.58 -11.09 -21.31
N GLN A 131 8.07 -12.31 -21.49
CA GLN A 131 7.34 -13.34 -22.23
C GLN A 131 6.04 -13.77 -21.54
N SER A 132 6.03 -13.82 -20.20
CA SER A 132 4.84 -14.15 -19.41
C SER A 132 3.68 -13.18 -19.67
N ILE A 133 4.00 -11.89 -19.79
CA ILE A 133 3.04 -10.83 -20.03
C ILE A 133 2.48 -10.88 -21.44
N ILE A 134 3.31 -11.13 -22.46
CA ILE A 134 2.85 -11.24 -23.84
C ILE A 134 1.82 -12.39 -23.94
N ASN A 135 2.08 -13.49 -23.24
CA ASN A 135 1.18 -14.65 -23.20
C ASN A 135 -0.14 -14.38 -22.45
N SER A 136 -0.18 -13.40 -21.53
CA SER A 136 -1.35 -13.11 -20.69
C SER A 136 -2.55 -12.45 -21.41
N GLN A 137 -2.35 -12.01 -22.67
CA GLN A 137 -3.29 -11.24 -23.48
C GLN A 137 -3.70 -9.87 -22.90
N TYR A 138 -3.01 -9.38 -21.86
CA TYR A 138 -3.25 -8.04 -21.33
C TYR A 138 -2.62 -6.93 -22.19
N ILE A 139 -1.61 -7.29 -22.98
CA ILE A 139 -0.83 -6.38 -23.82
C ILE A 139 -0.80 -6.92 -25.24
N GLU A 140 -0.86 -6.01 -26.21
CA GLU A 140 -0.62 -6.29 -27.62
C GLU A 140 0.74 -5.70 -28.02
N THR A 141 1.53 -6.50 -28.72
CA THR A 141 2.87 -6.13 -29.21
C THR A 141 2.79 -5.71 -30.67
N ILE A 142 3.34 -4.53 -30.96
CA ILE A 142 3.42 -3.97 -32.30
C ILE A 142 4.89 -3.82 -32.67
N GLU A 143 5.31 -4.42 -33.77
CA GLU A 143 6.67 -4.25 -34.31
C GLU A 143 6.66 -3.25 -35.47
N ARG A 144 7.52 -2.22 -35.38
CA ARG A 144 7.75 -1.25 -36.47
C ARG A 144 9.22 -0.85 -36.51
N ASN A 145 9.83 -0.95 -37.70
CA ASN A 145 11.24 -0.57 -37.94
C ASN A 145 12.22 -1.24 -36.96
N GLY A 146 12.04 -2.53 -36.69
CA GLY A 146 12.86 -3.30 -35.74
C GLY A 146 12.71 -2.89 -34.27
N LYS A 147 11.71 -2.06 -33.93
CA LYS A 147 11.39 -1.66 -32.56
C LYS A 147 10.07 -2.30 -32.11
N LYS A 148 10.07 -2.83 -30.89
CA LYS A 148 8.88 -3.35 -30.22
C LYS A 148 8.17 -2.24 -29.45
N PHE A 149 6.86 -2.21 -29.60
CA PHE A 149 5.97 -1.31 -28.88
C PHE A 149 4.85 -2.09 -28.22
N PHE A 150 4.34 -1.54 -27.13
CA PHE A 150 3.27 -2.17 -26.37
C PHE A 150 2.05 -1.24 -26.24
N ILE A 151 0.87 -1.85 -26.36
CA ILE A 151 -0.41 -1.21 -26.05
C ILE A 151 -1.24 -2.14 -25.16
N LEU A 152 -2.07 -1.56 -24.31
CA LEU A 152 -3.01 -2.34 -23.50
C LEU A 152 -4.21 -2.78 -24.33
N THR A 153 -4.50 -4.07 -24.26
CA THR A 153 -5.75 -4.63 -24.79
C THR A 153 -6.94 -4.18 -23.93
N ARG A 154 -8.17 -4.46 -24.39
CA ARG A 154 -9.37 -4.23 -23.57
C ARG A 154 -9.29 -4.97 -22.23
N LYS A 155 -8.81 -6.22 -22.24
CA LYS A 155 -8.59 -7.05 -21.05
C LYS A 155 -7.55 -6.42 -20.12
N GLY A 156 -6.45 -5.91 -20.68
CA GLY A 156 -5.40 -5.20 -19.92
C GLY A 156 -5.92 -3.93 -19.25
N LYS A 157 -6.74 -3.14 -19.94
CA LYS A 157 -7.37 -1.94 -19.38
C LYS A 157 -8.26 -2.26 -18.16
N PHE A 158 -9.08 -3.30 -18.25
CA PHE A 158 -9.91 -3.74 -17.10
C PHE A 158 -9.05 -4.26 -15.95
N LYS A 159 -8.00 -5.04 -16.24
CA LYS A 159 -7.06 -5.51 -15.20
C LYS A 159 -6.36 -4.33 -14.51
N ALA A 160 -5.92 -3.32 -15.26
CA ALA A 160 -5.32 -2.11 -14.72
C ALA A 160 -6.27 -1.35 -13.78
N GLN A 161 -7.54 -1.20 -14.17
CA GLN A 161 -8.57 -0.59 -13.31
C GLN A 161 -8.77 -1.40 -12.02
N SER A 162 -8.79 -2.73 -12.10
CA SER A 162 -8.88 -3.59 -10.93
C SER A 162 -7.68 -3.42 -9.98
N ILE A 163 -6.47 -3.27 -10.53
CA ILE A 163 -5.25 -3.02 -9.75
C ILE A 163 -5.36 -1.64 -9.07
N LEU A 164 -5.74 -0.60 -9.80
CA LEU A 164 -5.95 0.75 -9.23
C LEU A 164 -7.01 0.76 -8.13
N ALA A 165 -8.12 0.05 -8.32
CA ALA A 165 -9.15 -0.09 -7.30
C ALA A 165 -8.62 -0.77 -6.04
N LYS A 166 -7.73 -1.76 -6.18
CA LYS A 166 -7.05 -2.40 -5.04
C LYS A 166 -6.13 -1.42 -4.33
N ILE A 167 -5.33 -0.64 -5.05
CA ILE A 167 -4.46 0.41 -4.48
C ILE A 167 -5.29 1.43 -3.70
N ASN A 168 -6.34 1.97 -4.32
CA ASN A 168 -7.20 2.98 -3.70
C ASN A 168 -7.92 2.44 -2.47
N ARG A 169 -8.37 1.17 -2.49
CA ARG A 169 -8.94 0.53 -1.30
C ARG A 169 -7.90 0.41 -0.19
N SER A 170 -6.68 -0.01 -0.51
CA SER A 170 -5.60 -0.09 0.48
C SER A 170 -5.28 1.28 1.06
N MET A 171 -5.21 2.33 0.24
CA MET A 171 -5.01 3.71 0.68
C MET A 171 -6.11 4.17 1.64
N ALA A 172 -7.39 4.00 1.25
CA ALA A 172 -8.52 4.36 2.08
C ALA A 172 -8.52 3.58 3.40
N TYR A 173 -8.26 2.28 3.33
CA TYR A 173 -8.15 1.43 4.52
C TYR A 173 -7.03 1.90 5.45
N SER A 174 -5.86 2.23 4.91
CA SER A 174 -4.75 2.78 5.69
C SER A 174 -5.20 4.06 6.40
N ILE A 175 -5.80 5.01 5.68
CA ILE A 175 -6.29 6.28 6.25
C ILE A 175 -7.30 6.04 7.37
N ASP A 176 -8.30 5.17 7.16
CA ASP A 176 -9.41 4.98 8.09
C ASP A 176 -9.07 4.10 9.31
N ASN A 177 -8.09 3.20 9.17
CA ASN A 177 -7.80 2.15 10.16
C ASN A 177 -6.39 2.22 10.77
N TYR A 178 -5.64 3.29 10.52
CA TYR A 178 -4.35 3.50 11.18
C TYR A 178 -4.53 3.51 12.71
N GLY A 179 -4.05 2.45 13.38
CA GLY A 179 -4.17 2.24 14.84
C GLY A 179 -5.24 1.24 15.30
N LYS A 180 -6.06 0.66 14.41
CA LYS A 180 -7.04 -0.39 14.76
C LYS A 180 -6.57 -1.76 14.25
N LYS A 181 -6.57 -2.77 15.14
CA LYS A 181 -6.27 -4.17 14.79
C LYS A 181 -7.23 -4.63 13.68
N LEU A 182 -6.67 -5.19 12.61
CA LEU A 182 -7.40 -5.79 11.50
C LEU A 182 -8.38 -6.88 11.99
N ILE A 183 -9.67 -6.64 11.85
CA ILE A 183 -10.62 -7.74 11.62
C ILE A 183 -10.56 -7.98 10.12
N LYS A 184 -10.00 -9.11 9.68
CA LYS A 184 -9.95 -9.52 8.27
C LYS A 184 -11.38 -9.57 7.71
N THR A 185 -11.85 -8.49 7.11
CA THR A 185 -13.02 -8.56 6.24
C THR A 185 -12.60 -9.28 4.98
N SER A 186 -13.00 -10.54 4.88
CA SER A 186 -12.71 -11.47 3.78
C SER A 186 -12.78 -10.81 2.40
N GLU A 187 -11.90 -11.23 1.49
CA GLU A 187 -11.70 -10.78 0.10
C GLU A 187 -12.96 -10.80 -0.81
N ASN A 188 -14.10 -11.25 -0.29
CA ASN A 188 -15.35 -11.46 -1.00
C ASN A 188 -16.20 -10.20 -1.25
N PHE A 189 -15.80 -9.01 -0.78
CA PHE A 189 -16.68 -7.83 -0.85
C PHE A 189 -16.67 -7.10 -2.21
N VAL A 190 -15.72 -7.41 -3.10
CA VAL A 190 -15.40 -6.53 -4.25
C VAL A 190 -16.10 -6.93 -5.55
N LEU A 191 -16.62 -8.15 -5.65
CA LEU A 191 -17.17 -8.69 -6.90
C LEU A 191 -18.67 -9.01 -6.85
N LYS A 192 -19.40 -8.52 -5.84
CA LYS A 192 -20.84 -8.81 -5.70
C LYS A 192 -21.83 -8.01 -6.57
N PRO A 193 -21.51 -6.96 -7.37
CA PRO A 193 -22.54 -6.41 -8.25
C PRO A 193 -22.80 -7.27 -9.50
N PHE A 194 -21.91 -8.20 -9.87
CA PHE A 194 -22.09 -9.03 -11.08
C PHE A 194 -22.82 -10.36 -10.87
N ARG A 195 -23.09 -10.79 -9.63
CA ARG A 195 -23.86 -12.02 -9.37
C ARG A 195 -25.35 -11.79 -9.12
N GLN A 196 -25.79 -10.54 -8.91
CA GLN A 196 -27.20 -10.25 -8.68
C GLN A 196 -28.07 -10.46 -9.93
N ASP A 197 -27.53 -10.25 -11.13
CA ASP A 197 -28.27 -10.46 -12.38
C ASP A 197 -28.51 -11.93 -12.74
N MET A 198 -27.62 -12.84 -12.35
CA MET A 198 -27.82 -14.29 -12.52
C MET A 198 -28.87 -14.82 -11.54
N ALA A 199 -28.81 -14.40 -10.27
CA ALA A 199 -29.79 -14.79 -9.28
C ALA A 199 -31.19 -14.23 -9.59
N LEU A 200 -31.30 -13.02 -10.15
CA LEU A 200 -32.57 -12.43 -10.59
C LEU A 200 -33.13 -13.11 -11.85
N LYS A 201 -32.27 -13.61 -12.76
CA LYS A 201 -32.71 -14.44 -13.90
C LYS A 201 -33.22 -15.79 -13.45
N GLU A 202 -32.53 -16.47 -12.52
CA GLU A 202 -32.98 -17.74 -11.95
C GLU A 202 -34.28 -17.59 -11.14
N LEU A 203 -34.42 -16.52 -10.35
CA LEU A 203 -35.65 -16.22 -9.62
C LEU A 203 -36.84 -15.88 -10.54
N ARG A 204 -36.59 -15.31 -11.73
CA ARG A 204 -37.64 -15.08 -12.75
C ARG A 204 -38.05 -16.37 -13.46
N LEU A 205 -37.11 -17.28 -13.71
CA LEU A 205 -37.38 -18.62 -14.26
C LEU A 205 -38.14 -19.51 -13.28
N ILE A 206 -37.86 -19.39 -11.98
CA ILE A 206 -38.60 -20.11 -10.92
C ILE A 206 -40.02 -19.55 -10.75
N LYS A 207 -40.24 -18.25 -11.00
CA LYS A 207 -41.60 -17.66 -10.98
C LYS A 207 -42.43 -17.92 -12.23
N SER A 208 -41.82 -18.26 -13.37
CA SER A 208 -42.56 -18.54 -14.62
C SER A 208 -42.90 -20.01 -14.82
N ASN A 209 -42.26 -20.93 -14.11
CA ASN A 209 -42.55 -22.35 -14.17
C ASN A 209 -43.35 -22.77 -12.94
N LYS A 210 -44.65 -22.96 -13.17
CA LYS A 210 -45.63 -23.66 -12.33
C LYS A 210 -45.01 -24.57 -11.27
N THR A 211 -45.32 -24.31 -10.00
CA THR A 211 -45.56 -25.36 -8.99
C THR A 211 -46.59 -24.86 -7.99
N THR A 212 -47.86 -24.90 -8.38
CA THR A 212 -48.84 -25.58 -7.53
C THR A 212 -48.43 -27.05 -7.47
N GLU A 213 -48.43 -27.63 -6.26
CA GLU A 213 -48.23 -29.06 -5.99
C GLU A 213 -46.79 -29.59 -5.95
N ALA A 214 -45.97 -29.12 -4.99
CA ALA A 214 -44.85 -29.94 -4.46
C ALA A 214 -44.38 -29.58 -3.03
N PHE A 215 -45.08 -28.74 -2.27
CA PHE A 215 -44.72 -28.44 -0.88
C PHE A 215 -45.47 -29.34 0.11
N LYS A 216 -45.16 -30.63 0.09
CA LYS A 216 -45.37 -31.55 1.21
C LYS A 216 -44.19 -32.52 1.27
N LYS A 217 -43.07 -32.04 1.84
CA LYS A 217 -42.01 -32.79 2.55
C LYS A 217 -40.69 -32.02 2.48
N PHE A 218 -40.54 -30.99 3.30
CA PHE A 218 -39.23 -30.60 3.81
C PHE A 218 -39.40 -30.14 5.27
N PRO A 219 -38.62 -30.69 6.21
CA PRO A 219 -38.70 -30.32 7.62
C PRO A 219 -38.14 -28.91 7.85
N SER A 220 -38.76 -28.23 8.81
CA SER A 220 -38.44 -26.89 9.31
C SER A 220 -37.00 -26.79 9.81
N SER A 221 -36.34 -25.68 9.47
CA SER A 221 -34.91 -25.41 9.68
C SER A 221 -34.52 -25.02 11.13
N TYR A 222 -35.08 -25.68 12.15
CA TYR A 222 -34.76 -25.39 13.55
C TYR A 222 -34.02 -26.50 14.32
N ASP A 223 -33.61 -27.60 13.67
CA ASP A 223 -32.95 -28.74 14.33
C ASP A 223 -31.47 -28.97 13.91
N LEU A 224 -30.63 -27.93 13.88
CA LEU A 224 -29.19 -28.10 13.60
C LEU A 224 -28.30 -27.20 14.48
N PHE A 225 -28.49 -27.25 15.79
CA PHE A 225 -27.45 -26.88 16.77
C PHE A 225 -27.52 -27.80 17.99
N ASN A 226 -26.94 -28.99 17.85
CA ASN A 226 -26.59 -29.84 18.99
C ASN A 226 -25.56 -30.92 18.58
N LEU A 227 -24.28 -30.58 18.68
CA LEU A 227 -23.13 -31.48 18.79
C LEU A 227 -22.13 -30.72 19.69
N LYS A 228 -22.23 -30.84 21.01
CA LYS A 228 -21.55 -31.82 21.88
C LYS A 228 -20.08 -32.05 21.56
N ASP A 229 -19.31 -31.80 22.62
CA ASP A 229 -17.87 -31.88 22.79
C ASP A 229 -17.27 -33.19 22.31
N THR A 230 -16.12 -33.08 21.63
CA THR A 230 -15.12 -34.14 21.61
C THR A 230 -13.78 -33.53 21.99
N GLU A 231 -13.34 -33.88 23.19
CA GLU A 231 -11.97 -33.79 23.65
C GLU A 231 -11.06 -34.60 22.72
N SER A 232 -9.90 -34.04 22.38
CA SER A 232 -8.72 -34.84 22.04
C SER A 232 -7.47 -34.07 22.43
N ASN A 233 -6.85 -34.56 23.51
CA ASN A 233 -5.47 -34.33 23.88
C ASN A 233 -4.54 -34.60 22.70
N GLU A 234 -3.60 -33.70 22.43
CA GLU A 234 -2.27 -34.08 21.96
C GLU A 234 -1.26 -32.96 22.26
N THR A 235 -0.46 -33.22 23.27
CA THR A 235 0.80 -32.56 23.62
C THR A 235 1.92 -33.09 22.72
N ASN A 236 2.70 -32.20 22.09
CA ASN A 236 4.17 -32.09 22.25
C ASN A 236 4.91 -31.52 21.03
N ASP A 237 5.89 -30.68 21.39
CA ASP A 237 7.23 -30.51 20.81
C ASP A 237 7.40 -29.95 19.40
N TYR A 238 7.73 -28.65 19.36
CA TYR A 238 8.64 -28.11 18.35
C TYR A 238 9.83 -27.44 19.03
N GLU A 239 10.92 -28.21 19.14
CA GLU A 239 12.25 -27.71 19.44
C GLU A 239 12.74 -26.74 18.36
N VAL A 240 13.23 -25.60 18.84
CA VAL A 240 13.92 -24.57 18.09
C VAL A 240 15.37 -25.01 17.84
N LYS A 241 15.71 -25.37 16.59
CA LYS A 241 17.12 -25.45 16.15
C LYS A 241 17.56 -24.14 15.50
N ILE A 242 18.14 -23.27 16.33
CA ILE A 242 19.01 -22.16 15.88
C ILE A 242 20.46 -22.65 15.98
N GLN A 243 21.11 -22.91 14.84
CA GLN A 243 22.57 -22.87 14.72
C GLN A 243 22.90 -21.51 14.07
N LYS A 244 23.44 -20.50 14.75
CA LYS A 244 24.80 -20.35 15.31
C LYS A 244 25.90 -20.83 14.35
N SER A 245 26.31 -19.94 13.45
CA SER A 245 27.70 -19.84 12.99
C SER A 245 28.21 -18.44 13.28
N MET A 246 28.79 -18.28 14.47
CA MET A 246 29.60 -17.12 14.83
C MET A 246 31.02 -17.28 14.27
N LEU A 247 31.56 -16.14 13.82
CA LEU A 247 32.93 -15.65 14.03
C LEU A 247 34.11 -16.49 13.52
N ARG A 248 34.90 -15.84 12.65
CA ARG A 248 36.33 -15.49 12.89
C ARG A 248 36.82 -14.63 11.70
N THR A 249 37.00 -13.32 11.88
CA THR A 249 38.28 -12.64 12.17
C THR A 249 39.38 -12.89 11.14
N ALA A 250 39.76 -11.85 10.40
CA ALA A 250 41.16 -11.39 10.29
C ALA A 250 41.23 -10.09 9.46
N VAL A 251 41.59 -9.00 10.12
CA VAL A 251 42.19 -7.82 9.50
C VAL A 251 43.69 -8.09 9.36
N PRO A 252 44.31 -7.73 8.22
CA PRO A 252 45.70 -7.27 8.26
C PRO A 252 45.76 -5.80 7.88
N ARG A 253 46.31 -5.00 8.80
CA ARG A 253 46.97 -3.73 8.48
C ARG A 253 48.27 -4.06 7.76
N THR A 254 48.49 -3.46 6.60
CA THR A 254 49.84 -3.24 6.08
C THR A 254 49.98 -1.78 5.69
N ILE A 255 50.81 -1.10 6.46
CA ILE A 255 51.50 0.14 6.09
C ILE A 255 52.61 -0.28 5.11
N SER A 256 52.72 0.38 3.97
CA SER A 256 53.97 0.41 3.20
C SER A 256 54.09 1.76 2.51
N SER A 257 55.02 2.54 3.02
CA SER A 257 55.72 3.64 2.35
C SER A 257 56.41 3.16 1.06
N ALA A 258 56.41 3.99 0.00
CA ALA A 258 57.58 4.44 -0.77
C ALA A 258 57.24 4.82 -2.23
N ASN A 259 57.61 6.06 -2.57
CA ASN A 259 58.32 6.56 -3.76
C ASN A 259 57.78 6.46 -5.21
N SER A 260 57.98 7.61 -5.89
CA SER A 260 58.15 7.90 -7.34
C SER A 260 56.93 7.74 -8.25
N ALA A 261 56.59 8.68 -9.15
CA ALA A 261 57.33 9.77 -9.79
C ALA A 261 56.54 11.09 -9.76
#